data_AF-A0A7C1AJN5-F1
#
_entry.id   AF-A0A7C1AJN5-F1
#
_cell.length_a   1.000
_cell.length_b   1.000
_cell.length_c   1.000
_cell.angle_alpha   90.00
_cell.angle_beta   90.00
_cell.angle_gamma   90.00
#
_symmetry.space_group_name_H-M   'P 1'
#
loop_
_entity.id
_entity.type
_entity.pdbx_description
1 polymer ?
#
loop_
_entity_poly.entity_id
_entity_poly.type
_entity_poly.pdbx_seq_one_letter_code
_entity_poly.pdbx_strand_id
1 'polypeptide(L)' 'MKIAVTSMGTDLDSPVDPRFGRAAYIIIVDLETFSFEVLDNGGNVNALKGA' A
#
# COMPACT_ATOMS: atom_id res chain seq x y z
N MET A 1 -4.29 15.18 6.83
CA MET A 1 -5.19 14.18 6.16
C MET A 1 -4.31 13.07 5.58
N LYS A 2 -4.68 11.79 5.69
CA LYS A 2 -3.87 10.67 5.15
C LYS A 2 -4.54 9.98 3.97
N ILE A 3 -3.76 9.58 2.95
CA ILE A 3 -4.20 8.77 1.80
C ILE A 3 -3.45 7.44 1.82
N ALA A 4 -4.16 6.33 1.61
CA ALA A 4 -3.57 5.02 1.38
C ALA A 4 -3.55 4.68 -0.12
N VAL A 5 -2.40 4.28 -0.63
CA VAL A 5 -2.16 3.90 -2.04
C VAL A 5 -1.57 2.50 -2.10
N THR A 6 -2.08 1.66 -2.98
CA THR A 6 -1.57 0.30 -3.17
C THR A 6 -0.30 0.33 -4.00
N SER A 7 0.67 -0.52 -3.68
CA SER A 7 1.97 -0.55 -4.35
C SER A 7 2.51 -1.96 -4.51
N MET A 8 3.23 -2.19 -5.60
CA MET A 8 4.01 -3.42 -5.82
C MET A 8 5.42 -3.35 -5.20
N GLY A 9 5.83 -2.19 -4.68
CA GLY A 9 7.13 -1.97 -4.04
C GLY A 9 7.07 -0.98 -2.87
N THR A 10 8.22 -0.72 -2.26
CA THR A 10 8.33 0.13 -1.06
C THR A 10 8.59 1.61 -1.37
N ASP A 11 8.80 1.95 -2.64
CA ASP A 11 9.14 3.31 -3.06
C ASP A 11 7.94 4.01 -3.72
N LEU A 12 7.88 5.34 -3.66
CA LEU A 12 6.82 6.15 -4.29
C LEU A 12 6.75 5.98 -5.82
N ASP A 13 7.87 5.63 -6.45
CA ASP A 13 7.95 5.40 -7.90
C ASP A 13 7.53 3.97 -8.30
N SER A 14 7.21 3.13 -7.31
CA SER A 14 6.77 1.76 -7.55
C SER A 14 5.41 1.74 -8.26
N PRO A 15 5.18 0.78 -9.16
CA PRO A 15 3.90 0.65 -9.82
C PRO A 15 2.77 0.34 -8.82
N VAL A 16 1.61 0.95 -9.05
CA VAL A 16 0.40 0.74 -8.25
C VAL A 16 -0.08 -0.70 -8.40
N ASP A 17 -0.37 -1.39 -7.29
CA ASP A 17 -1.00 -2.71 -7.36
C ASP A 17 -2.51 -2.55 -7.67
N PRO A 18 -3.03 -3.15 -8.75
CA PRO A 18 -4.44 -3.06 -9.10
C PRO A 18 -5.38 -3.73 -8.08
N ARG A 19 -4.84 -4.57 -7.18
CA ARG A 19 -5.61 -5.30 -6.18
C ARG A 19 -5.46 -4.61 -4.84
N PHE A 20 -6.52 -4.00 -4.32
CA PHE A 20 -6.42 -3.29 -3.04
C PHE A 20 -6.16 -4.23 -1.85
N GLY A 21 -7.07 -5.18 -1.58
CA GLY A 21 -6.93 -6.06 -0.42
C GLY A 21 -5.73 -7.02 -0.48
N ARG A 22 -5.17 -7.26 -1.67
CA ARG A 22 -4.04 -8.20 -1.89
C ARG A 22 -2.79 -7.50 -2.43
N ALA A 23 -2.73 -6.18 -2.30
CA ALA A 23 -1.52 -5.44 -2.67
C ALA A 23 -0.33 -6.02 -1.91
N ALA A 24 0.86 -6.01 -2.50
CA ALA A 24 2.07 -6.39 -1.77
C ALA A 24 2.36 -5.38 -0.65
N TYR A 25 2.15 -4.09 -0.94
CA TYR A 25 2.37 -3.00 0.00
C TYR A 25 1.23 -1.98 -0.04
N ILE A 26 1.03 -1.29 1.08
CA ILE A 26 0.18 -0.11 1.16
C ILE A 26 1.05 1.07 1.61
N ILE A 27 1.15 2.10 0.78
CA ILE A 27 1.84 3.35 1.09
C ILE A 27 0.81 4.31 1.68
N ILE A 28 1.05 4.79 2.89
CA ILE A 28 0.23 5.83 3.51
C ILE A 28 0.98 7.15 3.40
N VAL A 29 0.37 8.14 2.75
CA VAL A 29 0.92 9.48 2.55
C VAL A 29 0.15 10.47 3.41
N ASP A 30 0.87 11.28 4.19
CA ASP A 30 0.31 12.43 4.88
C ASP A 30 0.32 13.65 3.96
N LEU A 31 -0.86 14.23 3.69
CA LEU A 31 -1.00 15.39 2.81
C LEU A 31 -0.55 16.71 3.43
N GLU A 32 -0.34 16.76 4.74
CA GLU A 32 0.10 17.98 5.42
C GLU A 32 1.63 18.12 5.38
N THR A 33 2.34 17.00 5.51
CA THR A 33 3.81 16.95 5.56
C THR A 33 4.46 16.37 4.30
N PHE A 34 3.68 15.73 3.42
CA PHE A 34 4.15 14.88 2.32
C PHE A 34 5.06 13.72 2.76
N SER A 35 5.09 13.39 4.05
CA SER A 35 5.76 12.18 4.52
C SER A 35 4.94 10.94 4.15
N PHE A 36 5.63 9.83 3.85
CA PHE A 36 4.98 8.56 3.61
C PHE A 36 5.54 7.46 4.50
N GLU A 37 4.69 6.47 4.79
CA GLU A 37 5.03 5.23 5.48
C GLU A 37 4.59 4.04 4.61
N VAL A 38 5.31 2.92 4.71
CA VAL A 38 5.04 1.72 3.92
C VAL A 38 4.61 0.59 4.84
N LEU A 39 3.47 -0.01 4.53
CA LEU A 39 2.95 -1.18 5.21
C LEU A 39 3.16 -2.42 4.34
N ASP A 40 3.84 -3.42 4.88
CA ASP A 40 3.93 -4.76 4.29
C ASP A 40 2.59 -5.48 4.48
N ASN A 41 1.93 -5.81 3.37
CA ASN A 41 0.64 -6.46 3.35
C ASN A 41 0.76 -7.98 3.06
N GLY A 42 1.94 -8.57 3.25
CA GLY A 42 2.26 -9.97 2.96
C GLY A 42 1.31 -11.00 3.55
N GLY A 43 0.75 -10.74 4.74
CA GLY A 43 -0.27 -11.60 5.36
C GLY A 43 -1.58 -11.68 4.55
N ASN A 44 -1.88 -10.63 3.79
CA ASN A 44 -3.11 -10.52 3.02
C ASN A 44 -2.92 -10.83 1.52
N VAL A 45 -1.70 -10.84 1.01
CA VAL A 45 -1.39 -11.17 -0.40
C VAL A 45 -2.04 -12.50 -0.82
N ASN A 46 -2.05 -13.49 0.08
CA ASN A 46 -2.61 -14.82 -0.15
C ASN A 46 -3.95 -15.06 0.58
N ALA A 47 -4.62 -14.01 1.09
CA ALA A 47 -5.86 -14.18 1.83
C ALA A 47 -6.98 -14.75 0.95
N LEU A 48 -7.50 -15.92 1.36
CA LEU A 48 -8.52 -16.68 0.64
C LEU A 48 -9.88 -15.97 0.57
N LYS A 49 -10.22 -15.12 1.54
CA LYS A 49 -11.51 -14.41 1.63
C LYS A 49 -11.42 -12.89 1.49
N GLY A 50 -10.29 -12.39 0.99
CA GLY A 50 -9.97 -10.95 1.06
C GLY A 50 -9.36 -10.60 2.41
N ALA A 51 -8.74 -9.41 2.47
CA ALA A 51 -8.24 -8.79 3.70
C ALA A 51 -9.39 -8.24 4.54
#